data_AF-M1S8W1-F1
#
_entry.id   AF-M1S8W1-F1
#
_cell.length_a   1.000
_cell.length_b   1.000
_cell.length_c   1.000
_cell.angle_alpha   90.00
_cell.angle_beta   90.00
_cell.angle_gamma   90.00
#
_symmetry.space_group_name_H-M   'P 1'
#
loop_
_entity.id
_entity.type
_entity.pdbx_description
1 polymer ?
#
loop_
_entity_poly.entity_id
_entity_poly.type
_entity_poly.pdbx_seq_one_letter_code
_entity_poly.pdbx_strand_id
1 'polypeptide(L)' 'MLIINAIILLTACLLAGCYLYSLPNHCKPLPGNPLDGVIHYECEAP' A
#
# COMPACT_ATOMS: atom_id res chain seq x y z
N MET A 1 14.17 -14.92 19.04
CA MET A 1 14.39 -14.21 17.75
C MET A 1 13.31 -14.53 16.71
N LEU A 2 12.96 -15.81 16.50
CA LEU A 2 11.88 -16.22 15.57
C LEU A 2 10.52 -15.53 15.83
N ILE A 3 10.11 -15.44 17.10
CA ILE A 3 8.87 -14.77 17.50
C ILE A 3 8.90 -13.28 17.12
N ILE A 4 10.03 -12.60 17.33
CA ILE A 4 10.21 -11.19 17.01
C ILE A 4 10.12 -10.98 15.48
N ASN A 5 10.78 -11.82 14.69
CA ASN A 5 10.68 -11.77 13.23
C ASN A 5 9.24 -12.02 12.74
N ALA A 6 8.53 -12.97 13.33
CA ALA A 6 7.14 -13.24 12.98
C ALA A 6 6.23 -12.04 13.27
N ILE A 7 6.44 -11.35 14.40
CA ILE A 7 5.70 -10.14 14.75
C ILE A 7 6.00 -9.01 13.75
N ILE A 8 7.29 -8.76 13.45
CA ILE A 8 7.69 -7.73 12.49
C ILE A 8 7.08 -8.01 11.11
N LEU A 9 7.15 -9.25 10.65
CA LEU A 9 6.58 -9.67 9.36
C LEU A 9 5.06 -9.49 9.35
N LEU A 10 4.37 -9.93 10.40
CA LEU A 10 2.93 -9.79 10.53
C LEU A 10 2.51 -8.31 10.50
N THR A 11 3.20 -7.45 11.25
CA THR A 11 2.91 -6.01 11.27
C THR A 11 3.13 -5.37 9.92
N ALA A 12 4.22 -5.69 9.21
CA ALA A 12 4.49 -5.16 7.87
C ALA A 12 3.41 -5.58 6.85
N CYS A 13 3.00 -6.85 6.89
CA CYS A 13 1.92 -7.37 6.04
C CYS A 13 0.58 -6.69 6.34
N LEU A 14 0.24 -6.50 7.61
CA LEU A 14 -0.98 -5.80 8.01
C LEU A 14 -0.95 -4.33 7.54
N LEU A 15 0.17 -3.62 7.74
CA LEU A 15 0.30 -2.22 7.32
C LEU A 15 0.16 -2.08 5.80
N ALA A 16 0.88 -2.92 5.04
CA ALA A 16 0.84 -2.91 3.58
C ALA A 16 -0.54 -3.29 3.05
N GLY A 17 -1.17 -4.31 3.64
CA GLY A 17 -2.53 -4.74 3.28
C GLY A 17 -3.56 -3.66 3.57
N CYS A 18 -3.53 -3.05 4.75
CA CYS A 18 -4.42 -1.94 5.10
C CYS A 18 -4.20 -0.73 4.21
N TYR A 19 -2.95 -0.37 3.92
CA TYR A 19 -2.61 0.73 3.02
C TYR A 19 -3.14 0.47 1.61
N LEU A 20 -2.85 -0.70 1.04
CA LEU A 20 -3.30 -1.09 -0.31
C LEU A 20 -4.83 -1.27 -0.40
N TYR A 21 -5.48 -1.74 0.65
CA TYR A 21 -6.94 -1.89 0.69
C TYR A 21 -7.67 -0.54 0.86
N SER A 22 -7.07 0.38 1.62
CA SER A 22 -7.61 1.73 1.80
C SER A 22 -7.35 2.62 0.58
N LEU A 23 -6.27 2.34 -0.17
CA LEU A 23 -5.89 3.06 -1.38
C LEU A 23 -7.02 3.19 -2.40
N PRO A 24 -7.72 2.12 -2.88
CA PRO A 24 -8.81 2.27 -3.83
C PRO A 24 -10.05 2.96 -3.26
N ASN A 25 -10.19 3.05 -1.93
CA ASN A 25 -11.33 3.71 -1.28
C ASN A 25 -11.09 5.22 -1.07
N HIS A 26 -9.83 5.67 -0.96
CA HIS A 26 -9.48 7.08 -0.72
C HIS A 26 -8.62 7.71 -1.82
N CYS A 27 -8.11 6.89 -2.73
CA CYS A 27 -7.18 7.30 -3.76
C CYS A 27 -7.55 6.67 -5.10
N LYS A 28 -7.66 7.49 -6.13
CA LYS A 28 -7.91 6.97 -7.48
C LYS A 28 -6.56 6.66 -8.12
N PRO A 29 -6.38 5.49 -8.77
CA PRO A 29 -5.19 5.28 -9.59
C PRO A 29 -5.18 6.35 -10.68
N LEU A 30 -4.11 7.14 -10.77
CA LEU A 30 -3.96 8.06 -11.89
C LEU A 30 -3.86 7.24 -13.16
N PRO A 31 -4.43 7.71 -14.27
CA PRO A 31 -4.07 7.23 -15.60
C PRO A 31 -2.63 7.68 -15.92
N GLY A 32 -1.64 7.07 -15.27
CA GLY A 32 -0.22 7.23 -15.55
C GLY A 32 0.23 6.31 -16.67
N ASN A 33 1.30 6.71 -17.38
CA ASN A 33 1.90 5.96 -18.46
C ASN A 33 2.34 4.55 -17.97
N PRO A 34 1.75 3.45 -18.48
CA PRO A 34 2.01 2.09 -17.99
C PRO A 34 3.45 1.59 -18.22
N LEU A 35 4.24 2.30 -19.02
CA LEU A 35 5.65 1.99 -19.27
C LEU A 35 6.58 2.23 -18.05
N ASP A 36 6.14 3.00 -17.06
CA ASP A 36 6.98 3.33 -15.89
C ASP A 36 6.86 2.28 -14.77
N GLY A 37 5.94 1.31 -14.88
CA GLY A 37 5.73 0.23 -13.90
C GLY A 37 5.30 0.70 -12.50
N VAL A 38 5.21 2.01 -12.26
CA VAL A 38 4.79 2.64 -11.02
C VAL A 38 3.34 3.10 -11.17
N ILE A 39 2.46 2.51 -10.35
CA ILE A 39 1.07 2.96 -10.26
C ILE A 39 1.05 4.15 -9.29
N HIS A 40 0.84 5.36 -9.82
CA HIS A 40 0.62 6.55 -9.02
C HIS A 40 -0.84 6.61 -8.57
N TYR A 41 -1.07 6.92 -7.31
CA TYR A 41 -2.41 7.09 -6.74
C TYR A 41 -2.59 8.56 -6.33
N GLU A 42 -3.68 9.19 -6.76
CA GLU A 42 -4.11 10.51 -6.33
C GLU A 42 -4.95 10.26 -5.08
N CYS A 43 -4.35 10.50 -3.92
CA CYS A 43 -5.07 10.47 -2.66
C CYS A 43 -5.69 11.85 -2.42
N GLU A 44 -6.98 11.88 -2.11
CA GLU A 44 -7.61 13.10 -1.62
C GLU A 44 -6.95 13.45 -0.28
N ALA A 45 -6.33 14.63 -0.20
CA ALA A 45 -5.78 15.11 1.06
C ALA A 45 -6.96 15.32 2.04
N PRO A 46 -6.83 14.88 3.32
CA PRO A 46 -7.86 15.15 4.32
C PRO A 46 -8.09 16.66 4.52
#